data_AF-A0A5S4ZPF4-F1
#
_entry.id   AF-A0A5S4ZPF4-F1
#
_cell.length_a   1.000
_cell.length_b   1.000
_cell.length_c   1.000
_cell.angle_alpha   90.00
_cell.angle_beta   90.00
_cell.angle_gamma   90.00
#
_symmetry.space_group_name_H-M   'P 1'
#
loop_
_entity.id
_entity.type
_entity.pdbx_description
1 polymer ?
#
loop_
_entity_poly.entity_id
_entity_poly.type
_entity_poly.pdbx_seq_one_letter_code
_entity_poly.pdbx_strand_id
1 'polypeptide(L)'
;MFTQFFGLKFNPFSKEIGFDQLFTGQDLKELASRLKYLQQVRGIGLVAGEPGCGKTTALRKYVHELNPAHFKTCYFALSTVTVLEFYQGLALELGEEPKHKKVAIFHQIQGAINSLYYERHVTPVIVLDEIHLATTKILEELRLLFNFKMDSQNPFILILAGQPLIRNKLALNVNNPLRQRITVKYFMYGLKRDEVGDYCSSRLKNAGLHEDVLTPAALEAIYGITKGLPRLVNNLVTTCLIIASGKKQRLVDEDIVYQAQQELEI
;
A
#
# COMPACT_ATOMS: atom_id res chain seq x y z
N MET A 1 28.35 -9.01 -2.38
CA MET A 1 29.25 -9.39 -3.50
C MET A 1 28.95 -8.58 -4.76
N PHE A 2 27.70 -8.59 -5.26
CA PHE A 2 27.34 -7.76 -6.42
C PHE A 2 27.41 -6.24 -6.15
N THR A 3 27.07 -5.79 -4.93
CA THR A 3 27.14 -4.37 -4.55
C THR A 3 28.53 -3.79 -4.74
N GLN A 4 29.58 -4.52 -4.33
CA GLN A 4 30.97 -4.11 -4.53
C GLN A 4 31.36 -4.07 -6.00
N PHE A 5 30.94 -5.07 -6.79
CA PHE A 5 31.23 -5.14 -8.23
C PHE A 5 30.65 -3.94 -9.00
N PHE A 6 29.43 -3.52 -8.66
CA PHE A 6 28.75 -2.36 -9.24
C PHE A 6 29.05 -1.02 -8.53
N GLY A 7 29.87 -1.01 -7.48
CA GLY A 7 30.15 0.22 -6.72
C GLY A 7 28.95 0.78 -5.93
N LEU A 8 27.97 -0.05 -5.60
CA LEU A 8 26.77 0.33 -4.87
C LEU A 8 27.04 0.39 -3.35
N LYS A 9 26.53 1.44 -2.69
CA LYS A 9 26.63 1.62 -1.24
C LYS A 9 25.79 0.63 -0.45
N PHE A 10 24.64 0.25 -0.99
CA PHE A 10 23.68 -0.70 -0.40
C PHE A 10 22.88 -1.38 -1.53
N ASN A 11 22.01 -2.34 -1.21
CA ASN A 11 21.12 -2.96 -2.20
C ASN A 11 19.98 -1.99 -2.59
N PRO A 12 19.95 -1.44 -3.82
CA PRO A 12 18.95 -0.46 -4.24
C PRO A 12 17.51 -0.99 -4.32
N PHE A 13 17.34 -2.31 -4.41
CA PHE A 13 16.03 -2.96 -4.59
C PHE A 13 15.54 -3.64 -3.30
N SER A 14 16.14 -3.33 -2.17
CA SER A 14 15.68 -3.79 -0.86
C SER A 14 14.25 -3.29 -0.56
N LYS A 15 13.58 -3.95 0.38
CA LYS A 15 12.26 -3.52 0.86
C LYS A 15 12.32 -2.25 1.72
N GLU A 16 13.47 -2.00 2.34
CA GLU A 16 13.70 -0.95 3.32
C GLU A 16 14.15 0.33 2.62
N ILE A 17 13.20 1.06 2.05
CA ILE A 17 13.48 2.32 1.37
C ILE A 17 12.68 3.43 2.05
N GLY A 18 13.36 4.54 2.34
CA GLY A 18 12.75 5.72 2.93
C GLY A 18 11.66 6.31 2.03
N PHE A 19 10.65 6.94 2.63
CA PHE A 19 9.52 7.51 1.89
C PHE A 19 9.97 8.63 0.91
N ASP A 20 11.04 9.35 1.24
CA ASP A 20 11.64 10.40 0.38
C ASP A 20 12.31 9.84 -0.88
N GLN A 21 12.67 8.56 -0.86
CA GLN A 21 13.37 7.87 -1.94
C GLN A 21 12.43 7.08 -2.86
N LEU A 22 11.12 7.27 -2.70
CA LEU A 22 10.12 6.59 -3.51
C LEU A 22 10.02 7.21 -4.91
N PHE A 23 10.20 6.36 -5.91
CA PHE A 23 9.93 6.71 -7.30
C PHE A 23 8.48 7.17 -7.46
N THR A 24 8.29 8.35 -8.04
CA THR A 24 6.98 8.98 -8.19
C THR A 24 6.43 8.75 -9.59
N GLY A 25 6.01 7.51 -9.85
CA GLY A 25 5.28 7.12 -11.06
C GLY A 25 3.84 7.66 -11.07
N GLN A 26 3.16 7.46 -12.20
CA GLN A 26 1.80 7.92 -12.43
C GLN A 26 0.82 7.35 -11.40
N ASP A 27 0.92 6.07 -11.07
CA ASP A 27 0.04 5.43 -10.11
C ASP A 27 0.13 6.04 -8.70
N LEU A 28 1.35 6.39 -8.28
CA LEU A 28 1.56 7.06 -6.98
C LEU A 28 0.99 8.48 -6.99
N LYS A 29 1.16 9.22 -8.10
CA LYS A 29 0.61 10.59 -8.26
C LYS A 29 -0.92 10.58 -8.22
N GLU A 30 -1.55 9.67 -8.96
CA GLU A 30 -2.99 9.50 -8.98
C GLU A 30 -3.52 9.12 -7.59
N LEU A 31 -2.93 8.11 -6.94
CA LEU A 31 -3.34 7.74 -5.59
C LEU A 31 -3.18 8.91 -4.59
N ALA A 32 -2.06 9.63 -4.63
CA ALA A 32 -1.84 10.78 -3.75
C ALA A 32 -2.90 11.88 -3.98
N SER A 33 -3.27 12.16 -5.23
CA SER A 33 -4.34 13.10 -5.57
C SER A 33 -5.70 12.65 -5.00
N ARG A 34 -6.03 11.36 -5.15
CA ARG A 34 -7.27 10.76 -4.63
C ARG A 34 -7.32 10.78 -3.10
N LEU A 35 -6.21 10.51 -2.44
CA LEU A 35 -6.10 10.58 -0.97
C LEU A 35 -6.19 12.01 -0.45
N LYS A 36 -5.59 12.99 -1.14
CA LYS A 36 -5.77 14.43 -0.83
C LYS A 36 -7.22 14.86 -0.97
N TYR A 37 -7.91 14.39 -2.01
CA TYR A 37 -9.35 14.64 -2.13
C TYR A 37 -10.13 13.99 -0.98
N LEU A 38 -9.84 12.74 -0.64
CA LEU A 38 -10.44 12.03 0.51
C LEU A 38 -10.21 12.78 1.83
N GLN A 39 -9.05 13.41 2.00
CA GLN A 39 -8.72 14.22 3.18
C GLN A 39 -9.65 15.43 3.31
N GLN A 40 -10.05 16.05 2.19
CA GLN A 40 -10.96 17.19 2.17
C GLN A 40 -12.41 16.79 2.44
N VAL A 41 -12.92 15.80 1.71
CA VAL A 41 -14.33 15.38 1.81
C VAL A 41 -14.62 14.49 3.02
N ARG A 42 -13.60 13.79 3.52
CA ARG A 42 -13.68 12.76 4.57
C ARG A 42 -14.60 11.60 4.20
N GLY A 43 -14.57 10.53 4.99
CA GLY A 43 -15.33 9.31 4.70
C GLY A 43 -14.45 8.15 4.24
N ILE A 44 -14.94 7.34 3.30
CA ILE A 44 -14.35 6.04 2.99
C ILE A 44 -13.68 6.03 1.61
N GLY A 45 -12.40 5.64 1.59
CA GLY A 45 -11.61 5.37 0.39
C GLY A 45 -11.31 3.88 0.24
N LEU A 46 -11.26 3.39 -1.00
CA LEU A 46 -10.82 2.04 -1.35
C LEU A 46 -9.61 2.11 -2.28
N VAL A 47 -8.52 1.47 -1.88
CA VAL A 47 -7.30 1.28 -2.67
C VAL A 47 -7.11 -0.21 -2.93
N ALA A 48 -7.35 -0.64 -4.16
CA ALA A 48 -7.17 -2.02 -4.58
C ALA A 48 -5.99 -2.14 -5.56
N GLY A 49 -5.44 -3.34 -5.72
CA GLY A 49 -4.36 -3.58 -6.69
C GLY A 49 -3.65 -4.89 -6.41
N GLU A 50 -2.85 -5.37 -7.36
CA GLU A 50 -2.14 -6.64 -7.23
C GLU A 50 -1.14 -6.67 -6.07
N PRO A 51 -0.81 -7.85 -5.51
CA PRO A 51 0.28 -7.99 -4.55
C PRO A 51 1.58 -7.40 -5.11
N GLY A 52 2.23 -6.53 -4.33
CA GLY A 52 3.49 -5.92 -4.74
C GLY A 52 3.39 -4.73 -5.69
N CYS A 53 2.20 -4.23 -6.05
CA CYS A 53 2.03 -3.01 -6.86
C CYS A 53 2.38 -1.68 -6.14
N GLY A 54 2.67 -1.73 -4.83
CA GLY A 54 3.11 -0.55 -4.05
C GLY A 54 2.04 0.10 -3.15
N LYS A 55 0.86 -0.51 -2.97
CA LYS A 55 -0.23 0.02 -2.11
C LYS A 55 0.23 0.44 -0.72
N THR A 56 0.76 -0.49 0.08
CA THR A 56 1.19 -0.22 1.45
C THR A 56 2.32 0.82 1.49
N THR A 57 3.21 0.82 0.50
CA THR A 57 4.27 1.82 0.37
C THR A 57 3.71 3.22 0.12
N ALA A 58 2.72 3.35 -0.77
CA ALA A 58 2.04 4.60 -1.05
C ALA A 58 1.24 5.12 0.15
N LEU A 59 0.52 4.22 0.84
CA LEU A 59 -0.23 4.55 2.05
C LEU A 59 0.68 4.99 3.20
N ARG A 60 1.84 4.32 3.36
CA ARG A 60 2.87 4.72 4.31
C ARG A 60 3.37 6.14 4.01
N LYS A 61 3.67 6.45 2.75
CA LYS A 61 4.08 7.81 2.34
C LYS A 61 3.00 8.83 2.70
N TYR A 62 1.75 8.57 2.32
CA TYR A 62 0.62 9.45 2.64
C TYR A 62 0.47 9.69 4.15
N VAL A 63 0.51 8.62 4.96
CA VAL A 63 0.39 8.70 6.42
C VAL A 63 1.51 9.54 7.04
N HIS A 64 2.75 9.41 6.54
CA HIS A 64 3.88 10.22 6.99
C HIS A 64 3.79 11.70 6.59
N GLU A 65 3.13 12.02 5.48
CA GLU A 65 2.94 13.41 5.02
C GLU A 65 1.80 14.14 5.76
N LEU A 66 0.99 13.43 6.55
CA LEU A 66 -0.08 14.04 7.33
C LEU A 66 0.47 14.85 8.51
N ASN A 67 -0.09 16.04 8.71
CA ASN A 67 0.27 16.90 9.84
C ASN A 67 -0.26 16.28 11.16
N PRO A 68 0.61 15.87 12.10
CA PRO A 68 0.20 15.24 13.35
C PRO A 68 -0.63 16.15 14.26
N ALA A 69 -0.59 17.48 14.07
CA ALA A 69 -1.42 18.42 14.81
C ALA A 69 -2.91 18.34 14.40
N HIS A 70 -3.21 17.89 13.18
CA HIS A 70 -4.58 17.85 12.65
C HIS A 70 -5.06 16.42 12.39
N PHE A 71 -4.16 15.43 12.34
CA PHE A 71 -4.49 14.04 11.99
C PHE A 71 -3.86 13.06 12.97
N LYS A 72 -4.63 12.05 13.38
CA LYS A 72 -4.12 10.88 14.13
C LYS A 72 -4.25 9.65 13.25
N THR A 73 -3.14 8.98 12.98
CA THR A 73 -3.10 7.85 12.05
C THR A 73 -3.13 6.54 12.82
N CYS A 74 -3.99 5.61 12.39
CA CYS A 74 -4.14 4.27 12.93
C CYS A 74 -3.98 3.28 11.77
N TYR A 75 -3.06 2.32 11.88
CA TYR A 75 -2.81 1.33 10.83
C TYR A 75 -3.13 -0.06 11.37
N PHE A 76 -4.10 -0.74 10.75
CA PHE A 76 -4.46 -2.09 11.12
C PHE A 76 -4.41 -3.00 9.90
N ALA A 77 -3.44 -3.92 9.88
CA ALA A 77 -3.40 -4.97 8.88
C ALA A 77 -4.32 -6.11 9.32
N LEU A 78 -5.36 -6.38 8.53
CA LEU A 78 -6.30 -7.45 8.81
C LEU A 78 -5.63 -8.81 8.59
N SER A 79 -5.85 -9.72 9.53
CA SER A 79 -5.60 -11.15 9.37
C SER A 79 -6.95 -11.89 9.41
N THR A 80 -6.93 -13.22 9.34
CA THR A 80 -8.12 -14.04 9.60
C THR A 80 -8.53 -13.89 11.07
N VAL A 81 -9.35 -12.87 11.35
CA VAL A 81 -9.85 -12.53 12.68
C VAL A 81 -11.36 -12.74 12.77
N THR A 82 -11.83 -13.07 13.97
CA THR A 82 -13.24 -12.99 14.33
C THR A 82 -13.71 -11.55 14.40
N VAL A 83 -15.02 -11.33 14.42
CA VAL A 83 -15.59 -9.99 14.61
C VAL A 83 -15.12 -9.38 15.93
N LEU A 84 -15.08 -10.15 17.03
CA LEU A 84 -14.66 -9.59 18.32
C LEU A 84 -13.19 -9.13 18.31
N GLU A 85 -12.31 -9.94 17.75
CA GLU A 85 -10.87 -9.60 17.62
C GLU A 85 -10.66 -8.38 16.71
N PHE A 86 -11.46 -8.23 15.64
CA PHE A 86 -11.45 -7.02 14.82
C PHE A 86 -11.77 -5.77 15.65
N TYR A 87 -12.81 -5.82 16.49
CA TYR A 87 -13.17 -4.71 17.37
C TYR A 87 -12.08 -4.41 18.40
N GLN A 88 -11.51 -5.45 19.02
CA GLN A 88 -10.43 -5.29 20.00
C GLN A 88 -9.18 -4.69 19.35
N GLY A 89 -8.77 -5.19 18.18
CA GLY A 89 -7.63 -4.66 17.43
C GLY A 89 -7.83 -3.20 17.03
N LEU A 90 -9.01 -2.84 16.52
CA LEU A 90 -9.29 -1.45 16.15
C LEU A 90 -9.31 -0.51 17.35
N ALA A 91 -9.82 -0.95 18.51
CA ALA A 91 -9.76 -0.16 19.74
C ALA A 91 -8.30 0.06 20.19
N LEU A 92 -7.46 -0.98 20.18
CA LEU A 92 -6.03 -0.87 20.50
C LEU A 92 -5.33 0.15 19.60
N GLU A 93 -5.55 0.10 18.28
CA GLU A 93 -4.94 1.03 17.32
C GLU A 93 -5.41 2.48 17.51
N LEU A 94 -6.61 2.69 18.07
CA LEU A 94 -7.10 4.02 18.44
C LEU A 94 -6.49 4.52 19.77
N GLY A 95 -5.75 3.68 20.49
CA GLY A 95 -5.13 3.97 21.78
C GLY A 95 -6.03 3.67 22.98
N GLU A 96 -7.02 2.82 22.81
CA GLU A 96 -7.98 2.43 23.84
C GLU A 96 -7.64 1.04 24.42
N GLU A 97 -7.93 0.82 25.70
CA GLU A 97 -7.90 -0.52 26.31
C GLU A 97 -9.23 -1.24 26.03
N PRO A 98 -9.25 -2.36 25.27
CA PRO A 98 -10.50 -2.95 24.82
C PRO A 98 -11.32 -3.54 25.97
N LYS A 99 -12.59 -3.15 26.04
CA LYS A 99 -13.56 -3.76 26.95
C LYS A 99 -13.86 -5.22 26.55
N HIS A 100 -14.44 -5.99 27.47
CA HIS A 100 -14.71 -7.43 27.22
C HIS A 100 -15.93 -7.71 26.33
N LYS A 101 -16.95 -6.84 26.34
CA LYS A 101 -18.20 -7.04 25.56
C LYS A 101 -18.14 -6.27 24.25
N LYS A 102 -18.46 -6.91 23.12
CA LYS A 102 -18.51 -6.29 21.78
C LYS A 102 -19.23 -4.95 21.76
N VAL A 103 -20.44 -4.87 22.34
CA VAL A 103 -21.24 -3.63 22.38
C VAL A 103 -20.51 -2.51 23.12
N ALA A 104 -19.78 -2.85 24.19
CA ALA A 104 -18.99 -1.87 24.93
C ALA A 104 -17.79 -1.37 24.11
N ILE A 105 -17.13 -2.25 23.35
CA ILE A 105 -16.04 -1.88 22.43
C ILE A 105 -16.56 -1.04 21.26
N PHE A 106 -17.75 -1.36 20.73
CA PHE A 106 -18.41 -0.56 19.69
C PHE A 106 -18.56 0.90 20.11
N HIS A 107 -19.16 1.13 21.28
CA HIS A 107 -19.31 2.48 21.81
C HIS A 107 -17.98 3.14 22.17
N GLN A 108 -16.99 2.34 22.60
CA GLN A 108 -15.64 2.83 22.87
C GLN A 108 -14.96 3.37 21.61
N ILE A 109 -15.00 2.62 20.50
CA ILE A 109 -14.43 3.05 19.22
C ILE A 109 -15.13 4.32 18.72
N GLN A 110 -16.47 4.35 18.73
CA GLN A 110 -17.22 5.53 18.31
C GLN A 110 -16.94 6.74 19.22
N GLY A 111 -16.83 6.52 20.53
CA GLY A 111 -16.46 7.55 21.50
C GLY A 111 -15.06 8.11 21.24
N ALA A 112 -14.07 7.25 21.00
CA ALA A 112 -12.70 7.66 20.69
C ALA A 112 -12.62 8.50 19.41
N ILE A 113 -13.31 8.09 18.34
CA ILE A 113 -13.39 8.85 17.09
C ILE A 113 -14.05 10.22 17.32
N ASN A 114 -15.15 10.27 18.06
CA ASN A 114 -15.83 11.52 18.37
C ASN A 114 -14.98 12.45 19.24
N SER A 115 -14.30 11.95 20.26
CA SER A 115 -13.41 12.75 21.12
C SER A 115 -12.25 13.32 20.32
N LEU A 116 -11.60 12.51 19.47
CA LEU A 116 -10.53 12.99 18.57
C LEU A 116 -11.04 14.14 17.69
N TYR A 117 -12.18 13.96 17.02
CA TYR A 117 -12.64 14.91 16.02
C TYR A 117 -13.30 16.17 16.61
N TYR A 118 -14.25 16.02 17.55
CA TYR A 118 -15.04 17.15 18.06
C TYR A 118 -14.39 17.86 19.23
N GLU A 119 -13.69 17.14 20.12
CA GLU A 119 -13.09 17.73 21.33
C GLU A 119 -11.65 18.19 21.07
N ARG A 120 -10.87 17.37 20.35
CA ARG A 120 -9.45 17.64 20.12
C ARG A 120 -9.16 18.29 18.76
N HIS A 121 -10.16 18.41 17.89
CA HIS A 121 -10.01 18.90 16.51
C HIS A 121 -8.96 18.13 15.68
N VAL A 122 -8.77 16.84 16.00
CA VAL A 122 -7.86 15.93 15.31
C VAL A 122 -8.68 14.90 14.53
N THR A 123 -8.48 14.81 13.22
CA THR A 123 -9.19 13.84 12.38
C THR A 123 -8.49 12.47 12.42
N PRO A 124 -9.14 11.40 12.88
CA PRO A 124 -8.58 10.06 12.80
C PRO A 124 -8.52 9.57 11.34
N VAL A 125 -7.36 9.07 10.95
CA VAL A 125 -7.11 8.41 9.65
C VAL A 125 -6.83 6.93 9.93
N ILE A 126 -7.82 6.10 9.62
CA ILE A 126 -7.80 4.66 9.89
C ILE A 126 -7.51 3.94 8.58
N VAL A 127 -6.37 3.25 8.51
CA VAL A 127 -5.98 2.43 7.37
C VAL A 127 -6.20 0.96 7.72
N LEU A 128 -7.12 0.31 7.01
CA LEU A 128 -7.35 -1.13 7.10
C LEU A 128 -6.69 -1.80 5.90
N ASP A 129 -5.49 -2.36 6.10
CA ASP A 129 -4.78 -3.10 5.05
C ASP A 129 -5.23 -4.56 5.02
N GLU A 130 -4.98 -5.24 3.89
CA GLU A 130 -5.42 -6.61 3.64
C GLU A 130 -6.95 -6.81 3.78
N ILE A 131 -7.77 -5.79 3.49
CA ILE A 131 -9.25 -5.82 3.66
C ILE A 131 -9.96 -6.95 2.90
N HIS A 132 -9.33 -7.49 1.87
CA HIS A 132 -9.82 -8.65 1.14
C HIS A 132 -9.85 -9.93 1.99
N LEU A 133 -9.15 -9.99 3.13
CA LEU A 133 -9.25 -11.07 4.11
C LEU A 133 -10.48 -10.93 5.02
N ALA A 134 -11.09 -9.75 5.09
CA ALA A 134 -12.28 -9.53 5.91
C ALA A 134 -13.44 -10.43 5.47
N THR A 135 -14.14 -10.99 6.46
CA THR A 135 -15.40 -11.71 6.23
C THR A 135 -16.52 -10.73 5.91
N THR A 136 -17.59 -11.20 5.27
CA THR A 136 -18.79 -10.38 5.03
C THR A 136 -19.33 -9.76 6.32
N LYS A 137 -19.29 -10.50 7.43
CA LYS A 137 -19.69 -9.98 8.75
C LYS A 137 -18.85 -8.77 9.15
N ILE A 138 -17.52 -8.80 8.98
CA ILE A 138 -16.67 -7.64 9.29
C ILE A 138 -17.02 -6.45 8.39
N LEU A 139 -17.33 -6.66 7.11
CA LEU A 139 -17.75 -5.57 6.21
C LEU A 139 -19.09 -4.95 6.64
N GLU A 140 -20.05 -5.75 7.09
CA GLU A 140 -21.29 -5.24 7.69
C GLU A 140 -21.01 -4.43 8.96
N GLU A 141 -20.12 -4.91 9.81
CA GLU A 141 -19.75 -4.21 11.05
C GLU A 141 -19.04 -2.89 10.77
N LEU A 142 -18.20 -2.79 9.74
CA LEU A 142 -17.61 -1.53 9.29
C LEU A 142 -18.69 -0.49 8.94
N ARG A 143 -19.75 -0.91 8.23
CA ARG A 143 -20.86 -0.02 7.93
C ARG A 143 -21.49 0.53 9.21
N LEU A 144 -21.69 -0.32 10.22
CA LEU A 144 -22.32 0.06 11.49
C LEU A 144 -21.40 0.94 12.34
N LEU A 145 -20.14 0.55 12.52
CA LEU A 145 -19.12 1.28 13.30
C LEU A 145 -18.93 2.70 12.80
N PHE A 146 -18.83 2.86 11.48
CA PHE A 146 -18.55 4.13 10.84
C PHE A 146 -19.81 4.95 10.52
N ASN A 147 -20.96 4.63 11.11
CA ASN A 147 -22.17 5.44 10.98
C ASN A 147 -22.25 6.47 12.11
N PHE A 148 -22.00 7.75 11.79
CA PHE A 148 -22.02 8.86 12.75
C PHE A 148 -23.11 9.87 12.40
N LYS A 149 -23.82 10.37 13.42
CA LYS A 149 -24.93 11.34 13.29
C LYS A 149 -25.90 10.98 12.16
N MET A 150 -26.37 9.74 12.13
CA MET A 150 -27.28 9.22 11.09
C MET A 150 -26.72 9.42 9.65
N ASP A 151 -25.44 9.10 9.46
CA ASP A 151 -24.69 9.24 8.20
C ASP A 151 -24.56 10.68 7.66
N SER A 152 -24.84 11.70 8.48
CA SER A 152 -24.72 13.11 8.07
C SER A 152 -23.31 13.68 8.20
N GLN A 153 -22.43 13.03 8.97
CA GLN A 153 -21.08 13.53 9.23
C GLN A 153 -20.06 12.39 9.24
N ASN A 154 -18.87 12.67 8.67
CA ASN A 154 -17.72 11.77 8.69
C ASN A 154 -16.63 12.36 9.59
N PRO A 155 -16.64 12.10 10.92
CA PRO A 155 -15.58 12.54 11.83
C PRO A 155 -14.29 11.71 11.69
N PHE A 156 -14.04 11.12 10.52
CA PHE A 156 -12.96 10.18 10.27
C PHE A 156 -12.59 10.15 8.77
N ILE A 157 -11.42 9.59 8.49
CA ILE A 157 -11.01 9.12 7.16
C ILE A 157 -10.73 7.62 7.29
N LEU A 158 -11.43 6.78 6.53
CA LEU A 158 -11.24 5.33 6.50
C LEU A 158 -10.68 4.92 5.15
N ILE A 159 -9.49 4.32 5.12
CA ILE A 159 -8.86 3.83 3.91
C ILE A 159 -8.85 2.31 3.97
N LEU A 160 -9.61 1.68 3.07
CA LEU A 160 -9.63 0.24 2.88
C LEU A 160 -8.60 -0.11 1.81
N ALA A 161 -7.57 -0.88 2.16
CA ALA A 161 -6.51 -1.30 1.24
C ALA A 161 -6.48 -2.81 1.09
N GLY A 162 -6.39 -3.30 -0.15
CA GLY A 162 -6.38 -4.75 -0.37
C GLY A 162 -6.16 -5.19 -1.82
N GLN A 163 -6.35 -6.49 -2.04
CA GLN A 163 -6.20 -7.14 -3.34
C GLN A 163 -7.48 -7.02 -4.19
N PRO A 164 -7.42 -7.28 -5.51
CA PRO A 164 -8.57 -7.11 -6.42
C PRO A 164 -9.84 -7.86 -5.98
N LEU A 165 -9.67 -8.99 -5.28
CA LEU A 165 -10.75 -9.80 -4.69
C LEU A 165 -11.75 -8.99 -3.83
N ILE A 166 -11.32 -7.88 -3.22
CA ILE A 166 -12.24 -7.03 -2.45
C ILE A 166 -13.38 -6.47 -3.31
N ARG A 167 -13.14 -6.23 -4.60
CA ARG A 167 -14.17 -5.71 -5.52
C ARG A 167 -15.33 -6.70 -5.65
N ASN A 168 -15.01 -7.99 -5.75
CA ASN A 168 -16.00 -9.06 -5.83
C ASN A 168 -16.79 -9.17 -4.52
N LYS A 169 -16.10 -9.11 -3.37
CA LYS A 169 -16.77 -9.11 -2.06
C LYS A 169 -17.71 -7.92 -1.88
N LEU A 170 -17.27 -6.71 -2.20
CA LEU A 170 -18.10 -5.50 -2.11
C LEU A 170 -19.25 -5.49 -3.12
N ALA A 171 -19.16 -6.23 -4.22
CA ALA A 171 -20.22 -6.34 -5.21
C ALA A 171 -21.40 -7.21 -4.75
N LEU A 172 -21.22 -8.04 -3.71
CA LEU A 172 -22.31 -8.82 -3.13
C LEU A 172 -23.41 -7.91 -2.57
N ASN A 173 -24.68 -8.28 -2.77
CA ASN A 173 -25.84 -7.47 -2.36
C ASN A 173 -25.80 -7.07 -0.88
N VAL A 174 -25.36 -7.98 -0.02
CA VAL A 174 -25.20 -7.76 1.43
C VAL A 174 -24.23 -6.61 1.76
N ASN A 175 -23.22 -6.37 0.92
CA ASN A 175 -22.22 -5.32 1.10
C ASN A 175 -22.53 -4.03 0.33
N ASN A 176 -23.66 -3.98 -0.39
CA ASN A 176 -24.05 -2.82 -1.20
C ASN A 176 -24.12 -1.51 -0.37
N PRO A 177 -24.66 -1.51 0.87
CA PRO A 177 -24.69 -0.29 1.68
C PRO A 177 -23.29 0.26 2.02
N LEU A 178 -22.33 -0.61 2.33
CA LEU A 178 -20.94 -0.18 2.55
C LEU A 178 -20.34 0.35 1.24
N ARG A 179 -20.55 -0.37 0.12
CA ARG A 179 -20.01 0.00 -1.20
C ARG A 179 -20.48 1.37 -1.68
N GLN A 180 -21.71 1.77 -1.37
CA GLN A 180 -22.27 3.08 -1.71
C GLN A 180 -21.63 4.23 -0.92
N ARG A 181 -21.15 3.96 0.30
CA ARG A 181 -20.46 4.96 1.15
C ARG A 181 -18.98 5.16 0.80
N ILE A 182 -18.43 4.35 -0.11
CA ILE A 182 -17.06 4.51 -0.60
C ILE A 182 -17.02 5.65 -1.62
N THR A 183 -16.57 6.81 -1.17
CA THR A 183 -16.49 8.07 -1.94
C THR A 183 -15.32 8.07 -2.93
N VAL A 184 -14.20 7.46 -2.55
CA VAL A 184 -12.98 7.42 -3.36
C VAL A 184 -12.61 5.98 -3.65
N LYS A 185 -12.38 5.65 -4.93
CA LYS A 185 -11.96 4.32 -5.38
C LYS A 185 -10.77 4.49 -6.30
N TYR A 186 -9.70 3.75 -6.04
CA TYR A 186 -8.55 3.70 -6.92
C TYR A 186 -8.00 2.28 -7.02
N PHE A 187 -7.58 1.91 -8.23
CA PHE A 187 -6.93 0.63 -8.50
C PHE A 187 -5.50 0.92 -8.94
N MET A 188 -4.53 0.40 -8.19
CA MET A 188 -3.10 0.47 -8.51
C MET A 188 -2.73 -0.69 -9.43
N TYR A 189 -2.18 -0.36 -10.59
CA TYR A 189 -1.72 -1.26 -11.62
C TYR A 189 -0.21 -1.54 -11.51
N GLY A 190 0.57 -0.64 -10.93
CA GLY A 190 2.02 -0.73 -10.82
C GLY A 190 2.72 0.26 -11.75
N LEU A 191 3.95 -0.07 -12.17
CA LEU A 191 4.73 0.74 -13.09
C LEU A 191 4.26 0.51 -14.52
N LYS A 192 4.16 1.59 -15.30
CA LYS A 192 3.99 1.47 -16.75
C LYS A 192 5.29 1.02 -17.41
N ARG A 193 5.18 0.55 -18.66
CA ARG A 193 6.31 0.08 -19.46
C ARG A 193 7.42 1.13 -19.58
N ASP A 194 7.04 2.37 -19.86
CA ASP A 194 7.91 3.54 -19.95
C ASP A 194 8.49 3.97 -18.60
N GLU A 195 7.87 3.60 -17.48
CA GLU A 195 8.34 3.95 -16.14
C GLU A 195 9.35 2.95 -15.56
N VAL A 196 9.47 1.73 -16.10
CA VAL A 196 10.38 0.70 -15.55
C VAL A 196 11.84 1.16 -15.61
N GLY A 197 12.26 1.77 -16.72
CA GLY A 197 13.61 2.29 -16.87
C GLY A 197 13.92 3.37 -15.83
N ASP A 198 13.05 4.37 -15.74
CA ASP A 198 13.18 5.47 -14.77
C ASP A 198 13.14 4.96 -13.32
N TYR A 199 12.28 3.98 -13.03
CA TYR A 199 12.22 3.33 -11.73
C TYR A 199 13.56 2.68 -11.38
N CYS A 200 14.09 1.81 -12.24
CA CYS A 200 15.37 1.14 -12.01
C CYS A 200 16.52 2.14 -11.88
N SER A 201 16.59 3.13 -12.78
CA SER A 201 17.61 4.19 -12.75
C SER A 201 17.53 4.98 -11.44
N SER A 202 16.34 5.36 -10.99
CA SER A 202 16.16 6.07 -9.71
C SER A 202 16.64 5.26 -8.51
N ARG A 203 16.36 3.94 -8.49
CA ARG A 203 16.81 3.03 -7.43
C ARG A 203 18.33 2.91 -7.41
N LEU A 204 18.95 2.70 -8.58
CA LEU A 204 20.40 2.57 -8.72
C LEU A 204 21.12 3.88 -8.32
N LYS A 205 20.60 5.04 -8.74
CA LYS A 205 21.11 6.36 -8.36
C LYS A 205 21.09 6.57 -6.85
N ASN A 206 20.02 6.14 -6.16
CA ASN A 206 19.95 6.22 -4.70
C ASN A 206 21.05 5.40 -4.00
N ALA A 207 21.48 4.30 -4.61
CA ALA A 207 22.60 3.48 -4.12
C ALA A 207 23.99 3.96 -4.60
N GLY A 208 24.06 5.07 -5.35
CA GLY A 208 25.30 5.71 -5.79
C GLY A 208 25.76 5.33 -7.20
N LEU A 209 24.97 4.58 -7.96
CA LEU A 209 25.30 4.21 -9.34
C LEU A 209 24.59 5.13 -10.33
N HIS A 210 25.38 5.88 -11.11
CA HIS A 210 24.88 6.82 -12.12
C HIS A 210 25.01 6.31 -13.56
N GLU A 211 25.68 5.16 -13.75
CA GLU A 211 25.83 4.49 -15.05
C GLU A 211 24.58 3.68 -15.38
N ASP A 212 24.18 3.68 -16.66
CA ASP A 212 23.11 2.83 -17.16
C ASP A 212 23.63 1.41 -17.35
N VAL A 213 23.29 0.54 -16.39
CA VAL A 213 23.70 -0.88 -16.39
C VAL A 213 22.67 -1.81 -17.05
N LEU A 214 21.45 -1.33 -17.33
CA LEU A 214 20.38 -2.10 -17.94
C LEU A 214 20.21 -1.66 -19.39
N THR A 215 20.30 -2.59 -20.34
CA THR A 215 20.06 -2.26 -21.75
C THR A 215 18.56 -2.06 -22.03
N PRO A 216 18.18 -1.34 -23.11
CA PRO A 216 16.78 -1.20 -23.49
C PRO A 216 16.06 -2.55 -23.67
N ALA A 217 16.75 -3.54 -24.25
CA ALA A 217 16.22 -4.90 -24.41
C ALA A 217 15.97 -5.60 -23.07
N ALA A 218 16.87 -5.43 -22.09
CA ALA A 218 16.68 -5.95 -20.74
C ALA A 218 15.46 -5.30 -20.05
N LEU A 219 15.28 -3.99 -20.18
CA LEU A 219 14.12 -3.28 -19.61
C LEU A 219 12.79 -3.78 -20.19
N GLU A 220 12.76 -4.05 -21.50
CA GLU A 220 11.61 -4.65 -22.17
C GLU A 220 11.30 -6.06 -21.67
N ALA A 221 12.33 -6.90 -21.53
CA ALA A 221 12.19 -8.24 -20.96
C ALA A 221 11.70 -8.18 -19.50
N ILE A 222 12.26 -7.30 -18.68
CA ILE A 222 11.84 -7.08 -17.28
C ILE A 222 10.37 -6.70 -17.21
N TYR A 223 9.90 -5.74 -18.03
CA TYR A 223 8.48 -5.39 -18.06
C TYR A 223 7.61 -6.56 -18.55
N GLY A 224 8.07 -7.28 -19.59
CA GLY A 224 7.38 -8.45 -20.13
C GLY A 224 7.08 -9.53 -19.09
N ILE A 225 8.07 -9.82 -18.23
CA ILE A 225 8.01 -10.84 -17.18
C ILE A 225 7.23 -10.33 -15.96
N THR A 226 7.52 -9.12 -15.49
CA THR A 226 6.99 -8.61 -14.21
C THR A 226 5.65 -7.90 -14.32
N LYS A 227 5.25 -7.55 -15.55
CA LYS A 227 4.12 -6.65 -15.86
C LYS A 227 4.17 -5.31 -15.11
N GLY A 228 5.38 -4.87 -14.72
CA GLY A 228 5.59 -3.61 -14.02
C GLY A 228 5.27 -3.65 -12.52
N LEU A 229 5.07 -4.82 -11.91
CA LEU A 229 4.88 -4.92 -10.46
C LEU A 229 6.20 -4.64 -9.72
N PRO A 230 6.33 -3.55 -8.93
CA PRO A 230 7.59 -3.14 -8.30
C PRO A 230 8.29 -4.25 -7.51
N ARG A 231 7.56 -5.10 -6.78
CA ARG A 231 8.17 -6.21 -6.03
C ARG A 231 8.83 -7.23 -6.96
N LEU A 232 8.19 -7.58 -8.07
CA LEU A 232 8.75 -8.53 -9.03
C LEU A 232 9.91 -7.90 -9.79
N VAL A 233 9.80 -6.63 -10.17
CA VAL A 233 10.91 -5.86 -10.76
C VAL A 233 12.12 -5.85 -9.82
N ASN A 234 11.92 -5.55 -8.54
CA ASN A 234 13.00 -5.52 -7.55
C ASN A 234 13.70 -6.88 -7.44
N ASN A 235 12.93 -7.97 -7.32
CA ASN A 235 13.49 -9.30 -7.19
C ASN A 235 14.27 -9.69 -8.46
N LEU A 236 13.65 -9.53 -9.63
CA LEU A 236 14.26 -9.87 -10.91
C LEU A 236 15.55 -9.09 -11.16
N VAL A 237 15.53 -7.76 -10.99
CA VAL A 237 16.72 -6.93 -11.19
C VAL A 237 17.81 -7.25 -10.17
N THR A 238 17.45 -7.55 -8.92
CA THR A 238 18.45 -7.99 -7.92
C THR A 238 19.15 -9.27 -8.38
N THR A 239 18.39 -10.26 -8.85
CA THR A 239 18.95 -11.52 -9.39
C THR A 239 19.81 -11.25 -10.63
N CYS A 240 19.37 -10.38 -11.55
CA CYS A 240 20.16 -9.98 -12.71
C CYS A 240 21.53 -9.40 -12.30
N LEU A 241 21.55 -8.50 -11.31
CA LEU A 241 22.81 -7.92 -10.81
C LEU A 241 23.70 -8.97 -10.15
N ILE A 242 23.13 -9.96 -9.46
CA ILE A 242 23.90 -11.08 -8.91
C ILE A 242 24.56 -11.90 -10.03
N ILE A 243 23.79 -12.34 -11.03
CA ILE A 243 24.28 -13.12 -12.18
C ILE A 243 25.35 -12.35 -12.96
N ALA A 244 25.08 -11.09 -13.30
CA ALA A 244 26.01 -10.22 -14.02
C ALA A 244 27.34 -10.06 -13.26
N SER A 245 27.28 -9.89 -11.93
CA SER A 245 28.49 -9.82 -11.11
C SER A 245 29.28 -11.14 -11.08
N GLY A 246 28.60 -12.29 -11.09
CA GLY A 246 29.23 -13.61 -11.19
C GLY A 246 29.95 -13.81 -12.52
N LYS A 247 29.36 -13.30 -13.62
CA LYS A 247 29.95 -13.31 -14.97
C LYS A 247 30.97 -12.19 -15.22
N LYS A 248 31.17 -11.28 -14.25
CA LYS A 248 32.00 -10.07 -14.38
C LYS A 248 31.57 -9.17 -15.56
N GLN A 249 30.27 -9.13 -15.86
CA GLN A 249 29.69 -8.26 -16.88
C GLN A 249 29.01 -7.05 -16.21
N ARG A 250 29.31 -5.83 -16.67
CA ARG A 250 28.68 -4.61 -16.14
C ARG A 250 27.34 -4.29 -16.78
N LEU A 251 27.11 -4.70 -18.02
CA LEU A 251 25.84 -4.51 -18.71
C LEU A 251 24.96 -5.74 -18.49
N VAL A 252 23.71 -5.49 -18.13
CA VAL A 252 22.64 -6.47 -18.01
C VAL A 252 21.81 -6.40 -19.29
N ASP A 253 21.88 -7.47 -20.08
CA ASP A 253 21.12 -7.70 -21.30
C ASP A 253 19.91 -8.62 -21.06
N GLU A 254 19.17 -8.90 -22.12
CA GLU A 254 17.99 -9.76 -22.08
C GLU A 254 18.33 -11.21 -21.69
N ASP A 255 19.50 -11.72 -22.08
CA ASP A 255 19.96 -13.07 -21.73
C ASP A 255 20.14 -13.25 -20.21
N ILE A 256 20.71 -12.25 -19.54
CA ILE A 256 20.81 -12.24 -18.07
C ILE A 256 19.41 -12.19 -17.43
N VAL A 257 18.48 -11.43 -18.02
CA VAL A 257 17.09 -11.34 -17.51
C VAL A 257 16.38 -12.69 -17.60
N TYR A 258 16.51 -13.41 -18.71
CA TYR A 258 15.90 -14.74 -18.85
C TYR A 258 16.52 -15.78 -17.91
N GLN A 259 17.83 -15.71 -17.67
CA GLN A 259 18.48 -16.55 -16.66
C GLN A 259 18.00 -16.24 -15.24
N ALA A 260 17.86 -14.96 -14.92
CA ALA A 260 17.33 -14.51 -13.63
C ALA A 260 15.87 -14.96 -13.43
N GLN A 261 15.07 -14.98 -14.49
CA GLN A 261 13.71 -15.52 -14.43
C GLN A 261 13.71 -17.00 -14.08
N GLN A 262 14.53 -17.81 -14.77
CA GLN A 262 14.62 -19.26 -14.52
C GLN A 262 15.06 -19.57 -13.09
N GLU A 263 15.95 -18.77 -12.52
CA GLU A 263 16.41 -18.93 -11.13
C GLU A 263 15.31 -18.59 -10.10
N LEU A 264 14.39 -17.67 -10.42
CA LEU A 264 13.28 -17.27 -9.56
C LEU A 264 12.06 -18.20 -9.61
N GLU A 265 11.98 -19.10 -10.60
CA GLU A 265 10.87 -20.07 -10.76
C GLU A 265 11.11 -21.39 -9.99
N ILE A 266 12.24 -21.51 -9.28
CA ILE A 266 12.63 -22.67 -8.44
C ILE A 266 12.14 -22.46 -7.00
#